data_AF-A0A834CFR6-F1
#
_entry.id   AF-A0A834CFR6-F1
#
_cell.length_a   1.000
_cell.length_b   1.000
_cell.length_c   1.000
_cell.angle_alpha   90.00
_cell.angle_beta   90.00
_cell.angle_gamma   90.00
#
_symmetry.space_group_name_H-M   'P 1'
#
loop_
_entity.id
_entity.type
_entity.pdbx_description
1 polymer ?
#
loop_
_entity_poly.entity_id
_entity_poly.type
_entity_poly.pdbx_seq_one_letter_code
_entity_poly.pdbx_strand_id
1 'polypeptide(L)'
;MLLTETRKRAVIGCSRWAFPQERRLQKAAACVEDSSSAIPEEEEESNPGAGMPYILISTQIRLETGPTNVGDEFSDPAVMNYLGARKTTVLGNNFSEYHVEEPPRLVLDKLEKIGFRVLSMTGVGQTLVWCLHKEAE
;
A
#
# COMPACT_ATOMS: atom_id res chain seq x y z
N MET A 1 -2.87 41.92 -30.27
CA MET A 1 -3.41 40.67 -30.86
C MET A 1 -2.82 39.52 -30.06
N LEU A 2 -3.69 38.80 -29.35
CA LEU A 2 -3.34 37.76 -28.38
C LEU A 2 -2.85 36.48 -29.08
N LEU A 3 -1.78 35.88 -28.54
CA LEU A 3 -1.44 34.48 -28.73
C LEU A 3 -2.48 33.61 -28.02
N THR A 4 -2.93 32.51 -28.64
CA THR A 4 -3.53 31.39 -27.90
C THR A 4 -3.08 30.04 -28.47
N GLU A 5 -2.05 29.51 -27.80
CA GLU A 5 -1.91 28.13 -27.30
C GLU A 5 -2.69 27.01 -28.02
N THR A 6 -1.99 26.21 -28.82
CA THR A 6 -2.44 24.86 -29.21
C THR A 6 -2.26 23.88 -28.05
N ARG A 7 -3.38 23.39 -27.47
CA ARG A 7 -3.40 22.31 -26.48
C ARG A 7 -2.80 21.01 -27.05
N LYS A 8 -1.69 20.53 -26.48
CA LYS A 8 -1.18 19.17 -26.70
C LYS A 8 -1.98 18.17 -25.87
N ARG A 9 -2.56 17.15 -26.52
CA ARG A 9 -3.10 15.94 -25.90
C ARG A 9 -1.96 15.17 -25.24
N ALA A 10 -2.06 14.92 -23.94
CA ALA A 10 -1.21 13.96 -23.25
C ALA A 10 -1.73 12.54 -23.53
N VAL A 11 -0.96 11.77 -24.28
CA VAL A 11 -1.11 10.31 -24.38
C VAL A 11 -0.31 9.74 -23.22
N ILE A 12 -0.97 9.10 -22.25
CA ILE A 12 -0.31 8.45 -21.12
C ILE A 12 0.34 7.17 -21.64
N GLY A 13 1.62 7.26 -21.98
CA GLY A 13 2.44 6.13 -22.42
C GLY A 13 2.89 5.28 -21.23
N CYS A 14 2.80 3.97 -21.40
CA CYS A 14 3.31 2.95 -20.49
C CYS A 14 4.85 2.98 -20.44
N SER A 15 5.42 3.49 -19.35
CA SER A 15 6.87 3.45 -19.12
C SER A 15 7.31 2.02 -18.76
N ARG A 16 8.17 1.47 -19.61
CA ARG A 16 8.87 0.19 -19.48
C ARG A 16 9.77 0.21 -18.24
N TRP A 17 9.45 -0.58 -17.21
CA TRP A 17 10.30 -0.73 -16.03
C TRP A 17 11.53 -1.58 -16.35
N ALA A 18 12.71 -1.09 -15.98
CA ALA A 18 13.96 -1.84 -15.94
C ALA A 18 14.40 -1.97 -14.48
N PHE A 19 14.61 -3.19 -14.01
CA PHE A 19 15.11 -3.50 -12.66
C PHE A 19 16.65 -3.49 -12.66
N PRO A 20 17.32 -2.69 -11.82
CA PRO A 20 18.74 -2.85 -11.54
C PRO A 20 18.96 -3.88 -10.43
N GLN A 21 19.76 -4.89 -10.73
CA GLN A 21 20.20 -5.97 -9.85
C GLN A 21 21.39 -5.57 -8.96
N GLU A 22 21.41 -6.10 -7.73
CA GLU A 22 22.50 -6.24 -6.74
C GLU A 22 23.54 -5.11 -6.54
N ARG A 23 23.70 -4.65 -5.28
CA ARG A 23 24.95 -4.90 -4.52
C ARG A 23 24.89 -4.52 -3.03
N ARG A 24 25.28 -5.51 -2.22
CA ARG A 24 26.09 -5.47 -0.98
C ARG A 24 25.59 -4.64 0.19
N LEU A 25 25.36 -5.33 1.32
CA LEU A 25 26.25 -5.23 2.47
C LEU A 25 26.40 -6.62 3.14
N GLN A 26 27.66 -7.01 3.38
CA GLN A 26 28.05 -8.22 4.09
C GLN A 26 28.29 -7.89 5.57
N LYS A 27 27.84 -8.81 6.43
CA LYS A 27 28.41 -9.24 7.72
C LYS A 27 28.45 -8.25 8.90
N ALA A 28 27.73 -8.61 9.95
CA ALA A 28 28.30 -8.74 11.28
C ALA A 28 27.71 -9.98 11.96
N ALA A 29 28.58 -10.85 12.46
CA ALA A 29 28.26 -12.03 13.26
C ALA A 29 28.94 -11.87 14.62
N ALA A 30 28.29 -12.46 15.63
CA ALA A 30 28.73 -12.68 17.01
C ALA A 30 28.62 -11.49 17.98
N CYS A 31 27.77 -11.62 19.00
CA CYS A 31 28.17 -12.12 20.32
C CYS A 31 26.94 -12.68 21.07
N VAL A 32 27.18 -13.74 21.83
CA VAL A 32 26.25 -14.45 22.73
C VAL A 32 26.41 -13.84 24.13
N GLU A 33 25.33 -13.64 24.87
CA GLU A 33 25.09 -14.24 26.21
C GLU A 33 23.81 -13.71 26.87
N ASP A 34 23.28 -14.60 27.69
CA ASP A 34 21.95 -14.71 28.30
C ASP A 34 21.81 -13.82 29.55
N SER A 35 20.69 -13.11 29.72
CA SER A 35 20.09 -12.82 31.04
C SER A 35 18.80 -11.99 30.96
N SER A 36 17.74 -12.61 31.49
CA SER A 36 16.53 -12.00 32.08
C SER A 36 16.66 -10.53 32.47
N SER A 37 15.84 -9.67 31.87
CA SER A 37 15.22 -8.54 32.57
C SER A 37 13.96 -8.08 31.82
N ALA A 38 12.95 -7.70 32.61
CA ALA A 38 11.61 -7.34 32.18
C ALA A 38 11.60 -6.32 31.03
N ILE A 39 10.77 -6.57 30.01
CA ILE A 39 10.49 -5.60 28.95
C ILE A 39 9.61 -4.51 29.58
N PRO A 40 10.05 -3.24 29.63
CA PRO A 40 9.14 -2.14 29.90
C PRO A 40 8.19 -2.03 28.71
N GLU A 41 6.91 -1.85 28.98
CA GLU A 41 5.94 -1.41 27.97
C GLU A 41 6.39 -0.04 27.45
N GLU A 42 7.16 -0.04 26.35
CA GLU A 42 7.41 1.16 25.58
C GLU A 42 6.06 1.51 24.94
N GLU A 43 5.39 2.50 25.54
CA GLU A 43 4.35 3.26 24.85
C GLU A 43 5.00 3.80 23.57
N GLU A 44 4.72 3.12 22.46
CA GLU A 44 5.13 3.54 21.12
C GLU A 44 4.40 4.85 20.84
N GLU A 45 5.03 5.95 21.26
CA GLU A 45 4.61 7.31 20.99
C GLU A 45 4.64 7.48 19.48
N SER A 46 3.49 7.20 18.86
CA SER A 46 3.33 7.11 17.41
C SER A 46 3.69 8.46 16.82
N ASN A 47 4.91 8.56 16.29
CA ASN A 47 5.39 9.75 15.63
C ASN A 47 4.39 10.10 14.51
N PRO A 48 3.70 11.25 14.53
CA PRO A 48 2.62 11.55 13.59
C PRO A 48 3.10 11.71 12.13
N GLY A 49 4.40 11.57 11.88
CA GLY A 49 5.01 11.51 10.54
C GLY A 49 5.38 10.11 10.03
N ALA A 50 5.10 9.03 10.78
CA ALA A 50 5.48 7.66 10.40
C ALA A 50 4.36 6.88 9.66
N GLY A 51 3.35 7.57 9.12
CA GLY A 51 2.30 6.93 8.34
C GLY A 51 2.85 6.45 6.99
N MET A 52 2.52 5.22 6.58
CA MET A 52 2.88 4.72 5.25
C MET A 52 2.20 5.61 4.17
N PRO A 53 2.98 6.37 3.37
CA PRO A 53 2.38 7.37 2.49
C PRO A 53 1.76 6.75 1.24
N TYR A 54 2.20 5.55 0.86
CA TYR A 54 1.67 4.82 -0.28
C TYR A 54 0.84 3.62 0.17
N ILE A 55 -0.22 3.35 -0.57
CA ILE A 55 -1.03 2.14 -0.40
C ILE A 55 -1.37 1.57 -1.77
N LEU A 56 -1.29 0.25 -1.87
CA LEU A 56 -1.67 -0.51 -3.05
C LEU A 56 -2.92 -1.30 -2.72
N ILE A 57 -4.01 -1.03 -3.44
CA ILE A 57 -5.22 -1.83 -3.33
C ILE A 57 -5.44 -2.59 -4.63
N SER A 58 -6.03 -3.78 -4.53
CA SER A 58 -6.31 -4.59 -5.71
C SER A 58 -7.59 -5.37 -5.57
N THR A 59 -8.18 -5.70 -6.71
CA THR A 59 -9.33 -6.60 -6.76
C THR A 59 -9.28 -7.42 -8.05
N GLN A 60 -9.81 -8.63 -8.00
CA GLN A 60 -10.00 -9.44 -9.20
C GLN A 60 -11.31 -9.05 -9.87
N ILE A 61 -11.41 -9.20 -11.19
CA ILE A 61 -12.67 -8.96 -11.89
C ILE A 61 -13.80 -9.83 -11.28
N ARG A 62 -15.01 -9.29 -11.08
CA ARG A 62 -15.55 -8.02 -11.61
C ARG A 62 -15.50 -6.88 -10.58
N LEU A 63 -15.35 -5.64 -11.08
CA LEU A 63 -15.25 -4.42 -10.26
C LEU A 63 -16.49 -4.10 -9.41
N GLU A 64 -17.66 -4.59 -9.79
CA GLU A 64 -18.90 -4.37 -9.06
C GLU A 64 -18.99 -5.11 -7.72
N THR A 65 -18.16 -6.13 -7.50
CA THR A 65 -18.21 -6.99 -6.32
C THR A 65 -16.83 -7.07 -5.66
N GLY A 66 -16.77 -7.21 -4.34
CA GLY A 66 -15.52 -7.57 -3.65
C GLY A 66 -15.16 -9.05 -3.85
N PRO A 67 -14.08 -9.52 -3.21
CA PRO A 67 -13.28 -8.81 -2.21
C PRO A 67 -12.25 -7.83 -2.82
N THR A 68 -11.90 -6.81 -2.05
CA THR A 68 -10.80 -5.89 -2.35
C THR A 68 -9.66 -6.14 -1.36
N ASN A 69 -8.48 -6.45 -1.87
CA ASN A 69 -7.25 -6.53 -1.09
C ASN A 69 -6.76 -5.09 -0.84
N VAL A 70 -6.55 -4.75 0.42
CA VAL A 70 -6.29 -3.37 0.86
C VAL A 70 -4.95 -3.17 1.55
N GLY A 71 -4.24 -4.26 1.85
CA GLY A 71 -2.94 -4.17 2.49
C GLY A 71 -2.24 -5.52 2.63
N ASP A 72 -0.96 -5.44 2.96
CA ASP A 72 -0.08 -6.54 3.33
C ASP A 72 0.10 -6.62 4.85
N GLU A 73 0.96 -7.53 5.30
CA GLU A 73 1.22 -7.79 6.72
C GLU A 73 1.68 -6.56 7.52
N PHE A 74 2.38 -5.63 6.88
CA PHE A 74 2.99 -4.46 7.52
C PHE A 74 2.14 -3.19 7.36
N SER A 75 1.03 -3.28 6.65
CA SER A 75 0.14 -2.13 6.43
C SER A 75 -0.37 -1.54 7.75
N ASP A 76 -0.52 -0.21 7.77
CA ASP A 76 -0.92 0.55 8.96
C ASP A 76 -2.22 -0.02 9.58
N PRO A 77 -2.15 -0.58 10.81
CA PRO A 77 -3.31 -1.17 11.47
C PRO A 77 -4.46 -0.18 11.67
N ALA A 78 -4.18 1.12 11.86
CA ALA A 78 -5.23 2.13 12.03
C ALA A 78 -6.03 2.32 10.74
N VAL A 79 -5.34 2.35 9.58
CA VAL A 79 -5.99 2.42 8.27
C VAL A 79 -6.76 1.14 7.97
N MET A 80 -6.17 -0.03 8.25
CA MET A 80 -6.84 -1.32 8.02
C MET A 80 -8.11 -1.48 8.88
N ASN A 81 -8.05 -1.04 10.14
CA ASN A 81 -9.21 -1.03 11.03
C ASN A 81 -10.29 -0.06 10.57
N TYR A 82 -9.93 1.14 10.10
CA TYR A 82 -10.89 2.11 9.54
C TYR A 82 -11.61 1.56 8.30
N LEU A 83 -10.90 0.81 7.45
CA LEU A 83 -11.50 0.14 6.30
C LEU A 83 -12.39 -1.05 6.69
N GLY A 84 -12.28 -1.57 7.92
CA GLY A 84 -12.95 -2.79 8.36
C GLY A 84 -12.33 -4.05 7.75
N ALA A 85 -11.03 -4.01 7.48
CA ALA A 85 -10.32 -5.09 6.79
C ALA A 85 -10.06 -6.29 7.72
N ARG A 86 -10.17 -7.50 7.16
CA ARG A 86 -9.83 -8.74 7.86
C ARG A 86 -8.44 -9.19 7.41
N LYS A 87 -7.53 -9.40 8.37
CA LYS A 87 -6.25 -10.06 8.12
C LYS A 87 -6.47 -11.55 7.91
N THR A 88 -6.02 -12.09 6.79
CA THR A 88 -6.12 -13.52 6.47
C THR A 88 -4.79 -14.04 5.96
N THR A 89 -4.40 -15.22 6.44
CA THR A 89 -3.23 -15.96 5.97
C THR A 89 -3.72 -17.20 5.26
N VAL A 90 -3.51 -17.28 3.94
CA VAL A 90 -3.88 -18.47 3.16
C VAL A 90 -2.86 -19.57 3.45
N LEU A 91 -3.34 -20.80 3.65
CA LEU A 91 -2.48 -21.95 3.91
C LEU A 91 -1.46 -22.12 2.77
N GLY A 92 -0.17 -22.15 3.11
CA GLY A 92 0.94 -22.23 2.16
C GLY A 92 1.62 -20.88 1.87
N ASN A 93 1.05 -19.76 2.31
CA ASN A 93 1.69 -18.46 2.22
C ASN A 93 2.45 -18.13 3.52
N ASN A 94 3.61 -17.49 3.37
CA ASN A 94 4.41 -16.97 4.49
C ASN A 94 4.08 -15.51 4.82
N PHE A 95 2.98 -14.99 4.27
CA PHE A 95 2.56 -13.60 4.41
C PHE A 95 1.06 -13.54 4.64
N SER A 96 0.64 -12.48 5.31
CA SER A 96 -0.78 -12.19 5.56
C SER A 96 -1.24 -11.02 4.70
N GLU A 97 -2.49 -11.06 4.29
CA GLU A 97 -3.11 -10.00 3.50
C GLU A 97 -4.33 -9.45 4.23
N TYR A 98 -4.60 -8.16 4.06
CA TYR A 98 -5.83 -7.54 4.49
C TYR A 98 -6.81 -7.44 3.32
N HIS A 99 -8.04 -7.89 3.54
CA HIS A 99 -9.09 -7.78 2.56
C HIS A 99 -10.41 -7.28 3.16
N VAL A 100 -11.21 -6.64 2.34
CA VAL A 100 -12.59 -6.22 2.64
C VAL A 100 -13.54 -6.84 1.63
N GLU A 101 -14.78 -7.11 2.05
CA GLU A 101 -15.81 -7.67 1.16
C GLU A 101 -16.43 -6.61 0.23
N GLU A 102 -16.15 -5.34 0.48
CA GLU A 102 -16.65 -4.22 -0.31
C GLU A 102 -15.95 -4.13 -1.69
N PRO A 103 -16.67 -3.65 -2.72
CA PRO A 103 -16.07 -3.36 -4.02
C PRO A 103 -15.03 -2.23 -3.92
N PRO A 104 -14.04 -2.20 -4.84
CA PRO A 104 -12.93 -1.24 -4.81
C PRO A 104 -13.41 0.21 -4.82
N ARG A 105 -14.55 0.51 -5.44
CA ARG A 105 -15.13 1.86 -5.46
C ARG A 105 -15.41 2.40 -4.06
N LEU A 106 -15.99 1.59 -3.17
CA LEU A 106 -16.28 2.01 -1.79
C LEU A 106 -15.00 2.17 -0.98
N VAL A 107 -14.01 1.32 -1.22
CA VAL A 107 -12.70 1.41 -0.57
C VAL A 107 -11.99 2.71 -0.97
N LEU A 108 -11.99 3.05 -2.25
CA LEU A 108 -11.43 4.31 -2.75
C LEU A 108 -12.12 5.51 -2.12
N ASP A 109 -13.46 5.52 -2.03
CA ASP A 109 -14.24 6.59 -1.37
C ASP A 109 -13.83 6.74 0.13
N LYS A 110 -13.55 5.63 0.82
CA LYS A 110 -13.09 5.66 2.22
C LYS A 110 -11.66 6.19 2.35
N LEU A 111 -10.77 5.76 1.47
CA LEU A 111 -9.37 6.18 1.45
C LEU A 111 -9.23 7.67 1.12
N GLU A 112 -10.09 8.21 0.25
CA GLU A 112 -10.13 9.65 -0.04
C GLU A 112 -10.45 10.50 1.20
N LYS A 113 -11.38 10.03 2.05
CA LYS A 113 -11.76 10.74 3.30
C LYS A 113 -10.62 10.89 4.31
N ILE A 114 -9.63 9.99 4.26
CA ILE A 114 -8.45 10.03 5.15
C ILE A 114 -7.21 10.63 4.46
N GLY A 115 -7.39 11.19 3.25
CA GLY A 115 -6.40 11.97 2.53
C GLY A 115 -5.59 11.22 1.47
N PHE A 116 -5.96 9.98 1.11
CA PHE A 116 -5.29 9.29 0.00
C PHE A 116 -5.86 9.73 -1.35
N ARG A 117 -4.98 9.92 -2.32
CA ARG A 117 -5.31 10.24 -3.71
C ARG A 117 -4.81 9.16 -4.64
N VAL A 118 -5.63 8.76 -5.61
CA VAL A 118 -5.22 7.83 -6.66
C VAL A 118 -4.15 8.47 -7.54
N LEU A 119 -2.97 7.85 -7.62
CA LEU A 119 -1.89 8.23 -8.52
C LEU A 119 -1.95 7.49 -9.84
N SER A 120 -2.23 6.20 -9.80
CA SER A 120 -2.22 5.34 -10.98
C SER A 120 -3.14 4.14 -10.81
N MET A 121 -3.59 3.61 -11.93
CA MET A 121 -4.37 2.38 -12.03
C MET A 121 -3.78 1.51 -13.14
N THR A 122 -3.62 0.22 -12.88
CA THR A 122 -3.13 -0.74 -13.88
C THR A 122 -3.89 -2.07 -13.78
N GLY A 123 -3.94 -2.79 -14.90
CA GLY A 123 -4.48 -4.15 -14.95
C GLY A 123 -3.36 -5.16 -15.21
N VAL A 124 -3.36 -6.24 -14.43
CA VAL A 124 -2.42 -7.36 -14.55
C VAL A 124 -3.22 -8.67 -14.55
N GLY A 125 -3.36 -9.28 -15.72
CA GLY A 125 -4.18 -10.48 -15.89
C GLY A 125 -5.66 -10.20 -15.58
N GLN A 126 -6.20 -10.86 -14.55
CA GLN A 126 -7.57 -10.65 -14.07
C GLN A 126 -7.66 -9.69 -12.88
N THR A 127 -6.54 -9.12 -12.46
CA THR A 127 -6.45 -8.24 -11.29
C THR A 127 -6.29 -6.79 -11.72
N LEU A 128 -7.04 -5.90 -11.09
CA LEU A 128 -6.86 -4.45 -11.19
C LEU A 128 -6.19 -3.95 -9.92
N VAL A 129 -5.23 -3.04 -10.08
CA VAL A 129 -4.43 -2.47 -8.99
C VAL A 129 -4.49 -0.96 -9.06
N TRP A 130 -4.73 -0.32 -7.92
CA TRP A 130 -4.64 1.12 -7.75
C TRP A 130 -3.50 1.46 -6.79
N CYS A 131 -2.68 2.41 -7.20
CA CYS A 131 -1.67 3.02 -6.36
C CYS A 131 -2.20 4.36 -5.87
N LEU A 132 -2.30 4.50 -4.55
CA LEU A 132 -2.69 5.75 -3.91
C LEU A 132 -1.54 6.30 -3.08
N HIS A 133 -1.55 7.62 -2.90
CA HIS A 133 -0.59 8.36 -2.09
C HIS A 133 -1.32 9.36 -1.20
N LYS A 134 -0.90 9.43 0.06
CA LYS A 134 -1.28 10.47 1.00
C LYS A 134 -0.21 11.54 0.95
N GLU A 135 -0.57 12.73 0.46
CA GLU A 135 0.33 13.87 0.48
C GLU A 135 0.60 14.27 1.93
N ALA A 136 1.88 14.35 2.31
CA ALA A 136 2.28 14.95 3.56
C ALA A 136 2.13 16.47 3.40
N GLU A 137 1.36 17.10 4.30
CA GLU A 137 1.19 18.55 4.38
C GLU A 137 2.48 19.25 4.82
#